data_AF-A0A143HQ16-F1
#
_entry.id   AF-A0A143HQ16-F1
#
_cell.length_a   1.000
_cell.length_b   1.000
_cell.length_c   1.000
_cell.angle_alpha   90.00
_cell.angle_beta   90.00
_cell.angle_gamma   90.00
#
_symmetry.space_group_name_H-M   'P 1'
#
loop_
_entity.id
_entity.type
_entity.pdbx_description
1 polymer ?
#
loop_
_entity_poly.entity_id
_entity_poly.type
_entity_poly.pdbx_seq_one_letter_code
_entity_poly.pdbx_strand_id
1 'polypeptide(L)'
;MIEFKDIREKEILIHYANKFGDSCIVKIIESGVSSKEEASALAKFYWKVVDETVDKKELEYVLEKIYTTLHIHCGNNGYSDVWDSEIP
;
A
#
# COMPACT_ATOMS: atom_id res chain seq x y z
N MET A 1 4.52 -8.04 9.55
CA MET A 1 4.37 -8.38 8.12
C MET A 1 2.95 -8.08 7.69
N ILE A 2 2.74 -7.64 6.45
CA ILE A 2 1.40 -7.38 5.91
C ILE A 2 0.76 -8.71 5.52
N GLU A 3 -0.45 -8.97 6.03
CA GLU A 3 -1.20 -10.20 5.75
C GLU A 3 -2.00 -10.05 4.44
N PHE A 4 -1.39 -10.46 3.33
CA PHE A 4 -2.03 -10.45 2.01
C PHE A 4 -2.97 -11.64 1.83
N LYS A 5 -4.23 -11.37 1.45
CA LYS A 5 -5.23 -12.42 1.20
C LYS A 5 -5.07 -13.04 -0.19
N ASP A 6 -4.55 -12.29 -1.14
CA ASP A 6 -4.20 -12.74 -2.49
C ASP A 6 -2.75 -12.31 -2.80
N ILE A 7 -1.92 -13.26 -3.25
CA ILE A 7 -0.51 -12.99 -3.55
C ILE A 7 -0.32 -11.92 -4.63
N ARG A 8 -1.32 -11.74 -5.52
CA ARG A 8 -1.34 -10.70 -6.54
C ARG A 8 -1.30 -9.29 -5.95
N GLU A 9 -1.87 -9.10 -4.76
CA GLU A 9 -1.80 -7.81 -4.05
C GLU A 9 -0.33 -7.43 -3.79
N LYS A 10 0.44 -8.37 -3.24
CA LYS A 10 1.86 -8.18 -2.96
C LYS A 10 2.66 -7.98 -4.25
N GLU A 11 2.40 -8.78 -5.28
CA GLU A 11 3.09 -8.68 -6.57
C GLU A 11 2.91 -7.31 -7.22
N ILE A 12 1.70 -6.76 -7.19
CA ILE A 12 1.39 -5.42 -7.71
C ILE A 12 2.14 -4.35 -6.91
N LEU A 13 2.08 -4.42 -5.58
CA LEU A 13 2.78 -3.45 -4.72
C LEU A 13 4.29 -3.49 -4.95
N ILE A 14 4.89 -4.68 -5.03
CA ILE A 14 6.32 -4.84 -5.31
C ILE A 14 6.66 -4.36 -6.73
N HIS A 15 5.82 -4.64 -7.72
CA HIS A 15 6.02 -4.15 -9.09
C HIS A 15 6.10 -2.63 -9.13
N TYR A 16 5.14 -1.93 -8.52
CA TYR A 16 5.13 -0.46 -8.52
C TYR A 16 6.21 0.14 -7.62
N ALA A 17 6.53 -0.47 -6.48
CA ALA A 17 7.64 -0.02 -5.63
C ALA A 17 8.96 -0.05 -6.39
N ASN A 18 9.23 -1.13 -7.13
CA ASN A 18 10.39 -1.24 -8.00
C ASN A 18 10.34 -0.24 -9.16
N LYS A 19 9.17 -0.08 -9.81
CA LYS A 19 8.99 0.89 -10.90
C LYS A 19 9.28 2.33 -10.46
N PHE A 20 8.93 2.68 -9.23
CA PHE A 20 9.18 4.01 -8.66
C PHE A 20 10.58 4.16 -8.03
N GLY A 21 11.38 3.09 -7.96
CA GLY A 21 12.69 3.10 -7.31
C GLY A 21 12.62 3.23 -5.78
N ASP A 22 11.49 2.88 -5.17
CA ASP A 22 11.25 3.09 -3.75
C ASP A 22 11.59 1.85 -2.91
N SER A 23 12.89 1.69 -2.64
CA SER A 23 13.41 0.58 -1.83
C SER A 23 12.92 0.59 -0.37
N CYS A 24 12.45 1.74 0.13
CA CYS A 24 11.86 1.82 1.47
C CYS A 24 10.50 1.12 1.49
N ILE A 25 9.67 1.40 0.48
CA ILE A 25 8.36 0.75 0.33
C ILE A 25 8.48 -0.76 0.17
N VAL A 26 9.47 -1.26 -0.59
CA VAL A 26 9.72 -2.70 -0.69
C VAL A 26 9.95 -3.32 0.68
N LYS A 27 10.77 -2.69 1.52
CA LYS A 27 11.01 -3.16 2.89
C LYS A 27 9.72 -3.13 3.71
N ILE A 28 8.95 -2.03 3.66
CA ILE A 28 7.69 -1.90 4.39
C ILE A 28 6.67 -2.98 3.97
N ILE A 29 6.59 -3.32 2.68
CA ILE A 29 5.72 -4.39 2.17
C ILE A 29 6.13 -5.74 2.77
N GLU A 30 7.42 -5.99 2.94
CA GLU A 30 7.96 -7.24 3.48
C GLU A 30 7.90 -7.32 5.01
N SER A 31 8.23 -6.25 5.72
CA SER A 31 8.27 -6.22 7.19
C SER A 31 6.94 -5.83 7.82
N GLY A 32 6.10 -5.09 7.11
CA GLY A 32 5.01 -4.29 7.66
C GLY A 32 5.51 -2.95 8.22
N VAL A 33 4.57 -2.02 8.44
CA VAL A 33 4.83 -0.72 9.08
C VAL A 33 5.19 -0.88 10.56
N SER A 34 6.10 -0.05 11.04
CA SER A 34 6.62 0.01 12.42
C SER A 34 6.67 1.43 13.00
N SER A 35 6.30 2.44 12.19
CA SER A 35 6.29 3.84 12.57
C SER A 35 5.19 4.61 11.83
N LYS A 36 4.90 5.83 12.30
CA LYS A 36 3.95 6.72 11.63
C LYS A 36 4.47 7.14 10.26
N GLU A 37 5.78 7.34 10.15
CA GLU A 37 6.45 7.73 8.92
C GLU A 37 6.31 6.63 7.86
N GLU A 38 6.47 5.36 8.24
CA GLU A 38 6.26 4.22 7.34
C GLU A 38 4.79 4.05 6.94
N ALA A 39 3.85 4.26 7.87
CA ALA A 39 2.42 4.24 7.55
C ALA A 39 2.03 5.35 6.57
N SER A 40 2.52 6.57 6.78
CA SER A 40 2.33 7.70 5.87
C SER A 40 2.97 7.42 4.49
N ALA A 41 4.20 6.90 4.45
CA ALA A 41 4.87 6.53 3.22
C ALA A 41 4.08 5.47 2.44
N LEU A 42 3.57 4.45 3.13
CA LEU A 42 2.77 3.38 2.53
C LEU A 42 1.44 3.89 1.97
N ALA A 43 0.76 4.81 2.67
CA ALA A 43 -0.48 5.43 2.20
C ALA A 43 -0.25 6.29 0.95
N LYS A 44 0.76 7.18 0.99
CA LYS A 44 1.16 7.99 -0.17
C LYS A 44 1.55 7.12 -1.37
N PHE A 45 2.26 6.02 -1.11
CA PHE A 45 2.61 5.06 -2.15
C PHE A 45 1.37 4.42 -2.77
N TYR A 46 0.39 3.98 -1.98
CA TYR A 46 -0.84 3.41 -2.50
C TYR A 46 -1.56 4.39 -3.45
N TRP A 47 -1.72 5.66 -3.06
CA TRP A 47 -2.37 6.65 -3.92
C TRP A 47 -1.59 6.95 -5.19
N LYS A 48 -0.26 6.97 -5.11
CA LYS A 48 0.58 7.05 -6.32
C LYS A 48 0.37 5.85 -7.26
N VAL A 49 0.12 4.65 -6.74
CA VAL A 49 -0.25 3.49 -7.55
C VAL A 49 -1.62 3.68 -8.18
N VAL A 50 -2.61 4.17 -7.43
CA VAL A 50 -3.95 4.49 -7.96
C VAL A 50 -3.86 5.47 -9.13
N ASP A 51 -3.09 6.55 -8.97
CA ASP A 51 -2.88 7.55 -10.04
C ASP A 51 -2.25 6.94 -11.30
N GLU A 52 -1.23 6.09 -11.13
CA GLU A 52 -0.55 5.40 -12.25
C GLU A 52 -1.43 4.33 -12.93
N THR A 53 -2.55 3.95 -12.30
CA THR A 53 -3.45 2.88 -12.75
C THR A 53 -4.85 3.37 -13.11
N VAL A 54 -5.09 4.68 -13.15
CA VAL A 54 -6.41 5.28 -13.38
C VAL A 54 -7.10 4.77 -14.66
N ASP A 55 -6.34 4.49 -15.73
CA ASP A 55 -6.89 4.00 -17.00
C ASP A 55 -6.98 2.46 -17.08
N LYS A 56 -6.51 1.74 -16.06
CA LYS A 56 -6.42 0.27 -16.01
C LYS A 56 -7.59 -0.32 -15.23
N LYS A 57 -8.77 -0.33 -15.86
CA LYS A 57 -10.02 -0.84 -15.25
C LYS A 57 -9.92 -2.28 -14.76
N GLU A 58 -9.08 -3.10 -15.37
CA GLU A 58 -8.83 -4.47 -14.95
C GLU A 58 -8.17 -4.58 -13.56
N LEU A 59 -7.52 -3.50 -13.09
CA LEU A 59 -6.87 -3.46 -11.79
C LEU A 59 -7.76 -2.88 -10.68
N GLU A 60 -8.90 -2.27 -11.01
CA GLU A 60 -9.78 -1.61 -10.03
C GLU A 60 -10.14 -2.52 -8.85
N TYR A 61 -10.59 -3.74 -9.16
CA TYR A 61 -10.97 -4.72 -8.13
C TYR A 61 -9.79 -5.16 -7.23
N VAL A 62 -8.57 -5.27 -7.77
CA VAL A 62 -7.41 -5.65 -6.96
C VAL A 62 -6.88 -4.46 -6.16
N LEU A 63 -7.01 -3.23 -6.66
CA LEU A 63 -6.68 -2.02 -5.92
C LEU A 63 -7.58 -1.83 -4.71
N GLU A 64 -8.89 -2.10 -4.81
CA GLU A 64 -9.80 -2.09 -3.65
C GLU A 64 -9.40 -3.10 -2.57
N LYS A 65 -8.94 -4.29 -2.98
CA LYS A 65 -8.42 -5.30 -2.05
C LYS A 65 -7.15 -4.83 -1.36
N ILE A 66 -6.21 -4.30 -2.15
CA ILE A 66 -4.97 -3.72 -1.64
C ILE A 66 -5.29 -2.62 -0.63
N TYR A 67 -6.19 -1.69 -0.95
CA TYR A 67 -6.63 -0.64 -0.03
C TYR A 67 -7.08 -1.23 1.29
N THR A 68 -7.99 -2.21 1.24
CA THR A 68 -8.54 -2.86 2.43
C THR A 68 -7.43 -3.54 3.24
N THR A 69 -6.53 -4.27 2.59
CA THR A 69 -5.40 -4.96 3.23
C THR A 69 -4.46 -3.96 3.93
N LEU A 70 -4.07 -2.89 3.24
CA LEU A 70 -3.15 -1.89 3.78
C LEU A 70 -3.80 -1.05 4.89
N HIS A 71 -5.06 -0.66 4.73
CA HIS A 71 -5.81 0.06 5.76
C HIS A 71 -5.97 -0.78 7.04
N ILE A 72 -6.35 -2.06 6.91
CA ILE A 72 -6.43 -2.98 8.07
C ILE A 72 -5.07 -3.15 8.71
N HIS A 73 -3.99 -3.32 7.92
CA HIS A 73 -2.64 -3.46 8.44
C HIS A 73 -2.20 -2.24 9.24
N CYS A 74 -2.36 -1.04 8.69
CA CYS A 74 -2.04 0.21 9.38
C CYS A 74 -2.89 0.38 10.65
N GLY A 75 -4.19 0.08 10.59
CA GLY A 75 -5.08 0.16 11.75
C GLY A 75 -4.72 -0.81 12.87
N ASN A 76 -4.40 -2.06 12.55
CA ASN A 76 -3.95 -3.05 13.53
C ASN A 76 -2.63 -2.66 14.22
N ASN A 77 -1.83 -1.80 13.61
CA ASN A 77 -0.59 -1.26 14.18
C ASN A 77 -0.78 0.13 14.85
N GLY A 78 -2.01 0.62 14.97
CA GLY A 78 -2.32 1.89 15.63
C GLY A 78 -2.10 3.15 14.76
N TYR A 79 -2.11 2.99 13.43
CA TYR A 79 -1.84 4.05 12.47
C TYR A 79 -3.02 4.37 11.54
N SER A 80 -4.27 4.03 11.90
CA SER A 80 -5.47 4.38 11.13
C SER A 80 -5.53 5.87 10.80
N ASP A 81 -5.40 6.73 11.81
CA ASP A 81 -5.47 8.19 11.61
C ASP A 81 -4.39 8.71 10.65
N VAL A 82 -3.20 8.08 10.65
CA VAL A 82 -2.11 8.45 9.75
C VAL A 82 -2.46 8.05 8.32
N TRP A 83 -2.93 6.82 8.11
CA TRP A 83 -3.38 6.34 6.81
C TRP A 83 -4.47 7.24 6.23
N ASP A 84 -5.50 7.53 7.03
CA ASP A 84 -6.65 8.32 6.61
C ASP A 84 -6.29 9.78 6.28
N SER A 85 -5.29 10.35 6.97
CA SER A 85 -4.82 11.72 6.72
C SER A 85 -4.12 11.92 5.37
N GLU A 86 -3.71 10.83 4.72
CA GLU A 86 -3.00 10.83 3.44
C GLU A 86 -3.91 10.50 2.25
N ILE A 87 -5.22 10.34 2.50
CA ILE A 87 -6.24 10.14 1.46
C ILE A 87 -6.49 11.49 0.74
N PRO A 88 -6.30 11.57 -0.59
CA PRO A 88 -6.56 12.77 -1.38
C PRO A 88 -8.02 13.26 -1.36
#